data_AF-A0A2X1QLF2-F1
#
_entry.id   AF-A0A2X1QLF2-F1
#
_cell.length_a   1.000
_cell.length_b   1.000
_cell.length_c   1.000
_cell.angle_alpha   90.00
_cell.angle_beta   90.00
_cell.angle_gamma   90.00
#
_symmetry.space_group_name_H-M   'P 1'
#
loop_
_entity.id
_entity.type
_entity.pdbx_description
1 polymer ?
#
loop_
_entity_poly.entity_id
_entity_poly.type
_entity_poly.pdbx_seq_one_letter_code
_entity_poly.pdbx_strand_id
1 'polypeptide(L)'
;MGRQGLDPLTSLGVESRNEQERERYARLLAKKMHDRMERELQFQRTYDRVFAEMYPNEQPFKVEPHISERFGRVIYFTRLEKL
;
A
#
# COMPACT_ATOMS: atom_id res chain seq x y z
N MET A 1 15.02 -11.51 -5.54
CA MET A 1 14.86 -12.49 -4.44
C MET A 1 13.42 -12.44 -3.98
N GLY A 2 12.67 -13.56 -4.00
CA GLY A 2 11.29 -13.59 -3.49
C GLY A 2 10.28 -14.48 -4.22
N ARG A 3 10.72 -15.54 -4.87
CA ARG A 3 9.82 -16.65 -5.24
C ARG A 3 10.43 -17.90 -4.61
N GLN A 4 9.72 -18.53 -3.68
CA GLN A 4 9.68 -19.98 -3.40
C GLN A 4 9.02 -20.22 -2.04
N GLY A 5 7.73 -20.58 -2.06
CA GLY A 5 6.92 -20.93 -0.90
C GLY A 5 5.80 -19.93 -0.61
N LEU A 6 4.58 -20.43 -0.41
CA LEU A 6 3.52 -19.67 0.25
C LEU A 6 3.97 -19.35 1.69
N ASP A 7 3.49 -18.23 2.24
CA ASP A 7 3.73 -17.92 3.66
C ASP A 7 3.28 -19.11 4.53
N PRO A 8 4.02 -19.50 5.59
CA PRO A 8 3.66 -20.66 6.41
C PRO A 8 2.23 -20.64 6.95
N LEU A 9 1.68 -19.46 7.29
CA LEU A 9 0.29 -19.35 7.74
C LEU A 9 -0.70 -19.56 6.60
N THR A 10 -0.35 -19.11 5.38
CA THR A 10 -1.13 -19.41 4.17
C THR A 10 -1.12 -20.89 3.86
N SER A 11 0.03 -21.56 3.90
CA SER A 11 0.13 -23.02 3.68
C SER A 11 -0.71 -23.79 4.70
N LEU A 12 -0.55 -23.49 5.99
CA LEU A 12 -1.32 -24.13 7.07
C LEU A 12 -2.83 -23.89 6.94
N GLY A 13 -3.24 -22.68 6.55
CA GLY A 13 -4.65 -22.36 6.30
C GLY A 13 -5.23 -23.15 5.13
N VAL A 14 -4.49 -23.27 4.02
CA VAL A 14 -4.92 -24.06 2.85
C VAL A 14 -5.04 -25.55 3.17
N GLU A 15 -4.13 -26.08 3.99
CA GLU A 15 -4.09 -27.51 4.35
C GLU A 15 -5.00 -27.88 5.54
N SER A 16 -5.64 -26.90 6.17
CA SER A 16 -6.50 -27.09 7.35
C SER A 16 -7.71 -27.98 7.07
N ARG A 17 -8.01 -28.90 7.98
CA ARG A 17 -9.05 -29.93 7.78
C ARG A 17 -10.43 -29.50 8.24
N ASN A 18 -10.52 -28.42 9.02
CA ASN A 18 -11.77 -27.88 9.53
C ASN A 18 -11.75 -26.34 9.55
N GLU A 19 -12.93 -25.76 9.76
CA GLU A 19 -13.12 -24.31 9.73
C GLU A 19 -12.37 -23.60 10.87
N GLN A 20 -12.33 -24.20 12.05
CA GLN A 20 -11.68 -23.61 13.23
C GLN A 20 -10.17 -23.43 13.01
N GLU A 21 -9.52 -24.42 12.37
CA GLU A 21 -8.12 -24.34 11.97
C GLU A 21 -7.90 -23.26 10.91
N ARG A 22 -8.75 -23.21 9.87
CA ARG A 22 -8.68 -22.17 8.83
C ARG A 22 -8.80 -20.77 9.42
N GLU A 23 -9.79 -20.54 10.27
CA GLU A 23 -9.99 -19.25 10.94
C GLU A 23 -8.80 -18.88 11.82
N ARG A 24 -8.24 -19.83 12.57
CA ARG A 24 -7.07 -19.59 13.42
C ARG A 24 -5.89 -19.09 12.59
N TYR A 25 -5.56 -19.77 11.49
CA TYR A 25 -4.44 -19.35 10.65
C TYR A 25 -4.73 -18.05 9.90
N ALA A 26 -5.97 -17.82 9.47
CA ALA A 26 -6.39 -16.55 8.86
C ALA A 26 -6.21 -15.37 9.82
N ARG A 27 -6.61 -15.50 11.10
CA ARG A 27 -6.42 -14.45 12.12
C ARG A 27 -4.94 -14.15 12.35
N LEU A 28 -4.10 -15.18 12.41
CA LEU A 28 -2.65 -15.01 12.55
C LEU A 28 -2.05 -14.28 11.35
N LEU A 29 -2.46 -14.65 10.13
CA LEU A 29 -1.98 -14.02 8.90
C LEU A 29 -2.43 -12.55 8.83
N ALA A 30 -3.68 -12.25 9.20
CA ALA A 30 -4.21 -10.90 9.23
C ALA A 30 -3.39 -10.00 10.18
N LYS A 31 -3.10 -10.47 11.40
CA LYS A 31 -2.25 -9.72 12.35
C LYS A 31 -0.85 -9.49 11.78
N LYS A 32 -0.22 -10.53 11.24
CA LYS A 32 1.12 -10.43 10.63
C LYS A 32 1.16 -9.42 9.48
N MET A 33 0.16 -9.45 8.60
CA MET A 33 0.10 -8.55 7.44
C MET A 33 -0.24 -7.12 7.86
N HIS A 34 -1.06 -6.93 8.89
CA HIS A 34 -1.29 -5.62 9.49
C HIS A 34 0.02 -5.00 10.00
N ASP A 35 0.79 -5.74 10.80
CA ASP A 35 2.07 -5.26 11.36
C ASP A 35 3.14 -5.03 10.28
N ARG A 36 3.04 -5.76 9.16
CA ARG A 36 3.89 -5.54 7.98
C ARG A 36 3.48 -4.26 7.26
N MET A 37 2.19 -4.06 7.03
CA MET A 37 1.65 -2.90 6.32
C MET A 37 1.98 -1.60 7.05
N GLU A 38 1.94 -1.57 8.39
CA GLU A 38 2.33 -0.39 9.16
C GLU A 38 3.79 0.02 8.89
N ARG A 39 4.70 -0.96 8.83
CA ARG A 39 6.11 -0.71 8.50
C ARG A 39 6.30 -0.26 7.06
N GLU A 40 5.55 -0.85 6.13
CA GLU A 40 5.55 -0.44 4.73
C GLU A 40 5.03 0.99 4.56
N LEU A 41 3.99 1.39 5.29
CA LEU A 41 3.48 2.76 5.30
C LEU A 41 4.47 3.76 5.89
N GLN A 42 5.14 3.41 7.00
CA GLN A 42 6.19 4.25 7.57
C GLN A 42 7.35 4.44 6.59
N PHE A 43 7.75 3.37 5.91
CA PHE A 43 8.75 3.44 4.85
C PHE A 43 8.28 4.32 3.69
N GLN A 44 7.03 4.15 3.25
CA GLN A 44 6.47 4.94 2.14
C GLN A 44 6.54 6.45 2.44
N ARG A 45 6.15 6.87 3.65
CA ARG A 45 6.26 8.29 4.07
C ARG A 45 7.71 8.79 4.02
N THR A 46 8.65 7.95 4.42
CA THR A 46 10.08 8.29 4.39
C THR A 46 10.56 8.42 2.94
N TYR A 47 10.15 7.47 2.09
CA TYR A 47 10.43 7.49 0.66
C TYR A 47 9.88 8.75 0.01
N ASP A 48 8.62 9.11 0.27
CA ASP A 48 7.96 10.29 -0.30
C ASP A 48 8.70 11.57 0.08
N ARG A 49 9.13 11.71 1.34
CA ARG A 49 9.95 12.85 1.80
C ARG A 49 11.27 12.93 1.05
N VAL A 50 12.00 11.81 0.99
CA VAL A 50 13.32 11.75 0.32
C VAL A 50 13.18 12.01 -1.18
N PHE A 51 12.11 11.51 -1.81
CA PHE A 51 11.81 11.76 -3.21
C PHE A 51 11.58 13.26 -3.48
N ALA A 52 10.78 13.94 -2.65
CA ALA A 52 10.53 15.37 -2.78
C ALA A 52 11.81 16.23 -2.57
N GLU A 53 12.70 15.81 -1.67
CA GLU A 53 14.01 16.45 -1.47
C GLU A 53 14.91 16.30 -2.71
N MET A 54 14.92 15.12 -3.34
CA MET A 54 15.75 14.85 -4.52
C MET A 54 15.19 15.45 -5.81
N TYR A 55 13.86 15.53 -5.96
CA TYR A 55 13.19 15.91 -7.19
C TYR A 55 12.12 17.01 -6.96
N PRO A 56 12.51 18.21 -6.47
CA PRO A 56 11.56 19.25 -6.06
C PRO A 56 10.71 19.84 -7.19
N ASN A 57 11.12 19.64 -8.46
CA ASN A 57 10.44 20.17 -9.64
C ASN A 57 9.69 19.08 -10.43
N GLU A 58 9.72 17.82 -9.99
CA GLU A 58 8.91 16.76 -10.59
C GLU A 58 7.54 16.70 -9.91
N GLN A 59 6.48 16.91 -10.69
CA GLN A 59 5.14 16.62 -10.18
C GLN A 59 4.93 15.10 -10.14
N PRO A 60 4.34 14.55 -9.06
CA PRO A 60 4.09 13.11 -8.94
C PRO A 60 3.16 12.55 -10.03
N PHE A 61 2.47 13.43 -10.76
CA PHE A 61 1.69 13.11 -11.96
C PHE A 61 1.73 14.31 -12.92
N LYS A 62 1.61 14.06 -14.23
CA LYS A 62 1.41 15.11 -15.23
C LYS A 62 -0.08 15.28 -15.49
N VAL A 63 -0.63 16.47 -15.31
CA VAL A 63 -2.00 16.79 -15.74
C VAL A 63 -1.95 17.15 -17.22
N GLU A 64 -2.55 16.34 -18.08
CA GLU A 64 -2.70 16.70 -19.48
C GLU A 64 -3.79 17.78 -19.64
N PRO A 65 -3.58 18.83 -20.46
CA PRO A 65 -4.45 20.02 -20.49
C PRO A 65 -5.92 19.76 -20.89
N HIS A 66 -6.19 18.66 -21.59
CA HIS A 66 -7.48 18.44 -22.25
C HIS A 66 -8.60 17.97 -21.30
N ILE A 67 -8.28 17.64 -20.05
CA ILE A 67 -9.25 17.12 -19.07
C ILE A 67 -10.02 18.28 -18.38
N SER A 68 -9.47 19.50 -18.37
CA SER A 68 -10.09 20.65 -17.67
C SER A 68 -11.05 21.50 -18.49
N GLU A 69 -11.05 21.40 -19.83
CA GLU A 69 -11.86 22.29 -20.67
C GLU A 69 -13.29 21.78 -20.92
N ARG A 70 -13.52 20.46 -20.84
CA ARG A 70 -14.83 19.87 -21.23
C ARG A 70 -15.73 19.48 -20.05
N PHE A 71 -15.16 19.30 -18.86
CA PHE A 71 -15.89 18.95 -17.65
C PHE A 71 -15.37 19.81 -16.50
N GLY A 72 -16.28 20.48 -15.79
CA GLY A 72 -15.96 21.43 -14.74
C GLY A 72 -14.99 20.89 -13.69
N ARG A 73 -14.19 21.81 -13.12
CA ARG A 73 -13.26 21.67 -11.99
C ARG A 73 -12.94 20.22 -11.59
N VAL A 74 -11.78 19.73 -12.03
CA VAL A 74 -11.15 18.56 -11.40
C VAL A 74 -10.64 18.99 -10.02
N ILE A 75 -11.31 18.54 -8.96
CA ILE A 75 -10.84 18.72 -7.59
C ILE A 75 -9.85 17.59 -7.29
N TYR A 76 -8.56 17.91 -7.24
CA TYR A 76 -7.55 16.99 -6.71
C TYR A 76 -7.51 17.13 -5.19
N PHE A 77 -7.88 16.07 -4.47
CA PHE A 77 -7.60 15.95 -3.05
C PHE A 77 -6.15 15.50 -2.88
N THR A 78 -5.21 16.44 -3.02
CA THR A 78 -3.86 16.17 -2.52
C THR A 78 -3.83 16.53 -1.04
N ARG A 79 -3.35 15.59 -0.21
CA ARG A 79 -3.15 15.85 1.22
C ARG A 79 -1.96 16.81 1.35
N LEU A 80 -2.23 18.10 1.32
CA LEU A 80 -1.27 19.14 1.70
C LEU A 80 -1.13 19.13 3.21
N GLU A 81 -0.45 18.13 3.77
CA GLU A 81 0.12 18.31 5.11
C GLU A 81 1.29 19.29 4.95
N LYS A 82 0.97 20.58 5.05
CA LYS A 82 1.96 21.64 5.23
C LYS A 82 2.53 21.49 6.65
N LEU A 83 3.87 21.41 6.71
CA LEU A 83 4.68 21.65 7.90
C LEU A 83 4.37 23.03 8.52
#